data_AF-A0A9C7TBT8-F1
#
_entry.id   AF-A0A9C7TBT8-F1
#
_cell.length_a   1.000
_cell.length_b   1.000
_cell.length_c   1.000
_cell.angle_alpha   90.00
_cell.angle_beta   90.00
_cell.angle_gamma   90.00
#
_symmetry.space_group_name_H-M   'P 1'
#
loop_
_entity.id
_entity.type
_entity.pdbx_description
1 polymer ?
#
loop_
_entity_poly.entity_id
_entity_poly.type
_entity_poly.pdbx_seq_one_letter_code
_entity_poly.pdbx_strand_id
1 'polypeptide(L)'
;MNEQVEREEQEPQEEQPKGRKKLLPLLLPPLIIIEALVSHYIITNFLVPPPQAEVVKEESEEEPPEEERPSDVGIYVIKDLIVNPAGTRGTRFFLVSLGLEYSPPGAED
;
A
#
# COMPACT_ATOMS: atom_id res chain seq x y z
N MET A 1 87.67 0.32 6.02
CA MET A 1 87.04 1.66 6.07
C MET A 1 85.81 1.60 5.18
N ASN A 2 84.67 1.76 5.82
CA ASN A 2 83.28 1.91 5.41
C ASN A 2 82.94 1.95 3.90
N GLU A 3 82.06 1.03 3.49
CA GLU A 3 80.99 1.34 2.52
C GLU A 3 79.69 0.72 3.07
N GLN A 4 78.76 1.59 3.44
CA GLN A 4 77.43 1.23 3.91
C GLN A 4 76.62 0.79 2.68
N VAL A 5 76.30 -0.50 2.61
CA VAL A 5 75.27 -0.99 1.68
C VAL A 5 73.93 -0.63 2.31
N GLU A 6 73.37 0.47 1.82
CA GLU A 6 72.01 0.92 2.09
C GLU A 6 71.05 -0.21 1.66
N ARG A 7 70.52 -0.93 2.66
CA ARG A 7 69.40 -1.85 2.45
C ARG A 7 68.17 -0.99 2.24
N GLU A 8 67.78 -0.80 0.99
CA GLU A 8 66.41 -0.39 0.67
C GLU A 8 65.46 -1.44 1.24
N GLU A 9 64.71 -1.01 2.24
CA GLU A 9 63.62 -1.71 2.87
C GLU A 9 62.51 -1.86 1.81
N GLN A 10 62.41 -3.05 1.20
CA GLN A 10 61.32 -3.39 0.33
C GLN A 10 60.03 -3.45 1.17
N GLU A 11 59.24 -2.39 1.12
CA GLU A 11 57.83 -2.43 1.52
C GLU A 11 57.14 -3.60 0.80
N PRO A 12 56.28 -4.38 1.48
CA PRO A 12 55.42 -5.32 0.80
C PRO A 12 54.53 -4.50 -0.14
N GLN A 13 54.71 -4.67 -1.46
CA GLN A 13 53.72 -4.19 -2.42
C GLN A 13 52.39 -4.86 -2.03
N GLU A 14 51.47 -4.08 -1.47
CA GLU A 14 50.08 -4.47 -1.36
C GLU A 14 49.61 -4.82 -2.78
N GLU A 15 49.32 -6.10 -3.00
CA GLU A 15 48.56 -6.55 -4.15
C GLU A 15 47.20 -5.86 -4.10
N GLN A 16 47.08 -4.71 -4.78
CA GLN A 16 45.79 -4.14 -5.07
C GLN A 16 44.97 -5.21 -5.82
N PRO A 17 43.75 -5.56 -5.38
CA PRO A 17 42.88 -6.41 -6.18
C PRO A 17 42.39 -5.61 -7.40
N LYS A 18 43.25 -5.52 -8.41
CA LYS A 18 42.94 -5.05 -9.77
C LYS A 18 42.03 -6.09 -10.44
N GLY A 19 40.74 -6.06 -10.10
CA GLY A 19 39.76 -6.94 -10.73
C GLY A 19 38.29 -6.62 -10.47
N ARG A 20 37.95 -5.85 -9.43
CA ARG A 20 36.54 -5.63 -9.06
C ARG A 20 35.85 -4.43 -9.73
N LYS A 21 36.61 -3.49 -10.32
CA LYS A 21 36.05 -2.24 -10.88
C LYS A 21 35.24 -2.43 -12.18
N LYS A 22 35.42 -3.56 -12.89
CA LYS A 22 34.61 -3.93 -14.07
C LYS A 22 33.43 -4.85 -13.75
N LEU A 23 33.44 -5.49 -12.58
CA LEU A 23 32.36 -6.37 -12.14
C LEU A 23 31.14 -5.56 -11.66
N LEU A 24 31.39 -4.43 -11.00
CA LEU A 24 30.36 -3.55 -10.46
C LEU A 24 29.43 -2.97 -11.54
N PRO A 25 29.91 -2.36 -12.64
CA PRO A 25 29.01 -1.88 -13.70
C PRO A 25 28.34 -3.02 -14.50
N LEU A 26 28.80 -4.27 -14.38
CA LEU A 26 28.19 -5.43 -15.01
C LEU A 26 27.06 -6.03 -14.16
N LEU A 27 27.21 -6.00 -12.83
CA LEU A 27 26.23 -6.53 -11.87
C LEU A 27 25.18 -5.50 -11.45
N LEU A 28 25.48 -4.21 -11.53
CA LEU A 28 24.56 -3.14 -11.10
C LEU A 28 23.28 -3.06 -11.96
N PRO A 29 23.34 -3.13 -13.31
CA PRO A 29 22.13 -3.10 -14.13
C PRO A 29 21.15 -4.27 -13.86
N PRO A 30 21.58 -5.55 -13.82
CA PRO A 30 20.65 -6.64 -13.53
C PRO A 30 20.12 -6.57 -12.09
N LEU A 31 20.90 -6.09 -11.12
CA LEU A 31 20.43 -5.88 -9.75
C LEU A 31 19.27 -4.89 -9.71
N ILE A 32 19.40 -3.73 -10.39
CA ILE A 32 18.34 -2.71 -10.47
C ILE A 32 17.09 -3.28 -11.16
N ILE A 33 17.26 -4.07 -12.22
CA ILE A 33 16.12 -4.71 -12.92
C ILE A 33 15.40 -5.67 -11.98
N ILE A 34 16.12 -6.49 -11.22
CA ILE A 34 15.53 -7.43 -10.26
C ILE A 34 14.76 -6.66 -9.18
N GLU A 35 15.32 -5.58 -8.64
CA GLU A 35 14.63 -4.73 -7.65
C GLU A 35 13.36 -4.09 -8.23
N ALA A 36 13.41 -3.62 -9.47
CA ALA A 36 12.24 -3.05 -10.17
C ALA A 36 11.14 -4.11 -10.39
N LEU A 37 11.50 -5.33 -10.77
CA LEU A 37 10.55 -6.43 -10.95
C LEU A 37 9.92 -6.87 -9.62
N VAL A 38 10.72 -7.00 -8.56
CA VAL A 38 10.24 -7.39 -7.23
C VAL A 38 9.32 -6.33 -6.66
N SER A 39 9.69 -5.05 -6.74
CA SER A 39 8.83 -3.95 -6.28
C SER A 39 7.53 -3.87 -7.08
N HIS A 40 7.57 -4.01 -8.41
CA HIS A 40 6.37 -4.08 -9.24
C HIS A 40 5.45 -5.25 -8.85
N TYR A 41 6.02 -6.42 -8.59
CA TYR A 41 5.27 -7.61 -8.15
C TYR A 41 4.61 -7.38 -6.79
N ILE A 42 5.32 -6.80 -5.82
CA ILE A 42 4.77 -6.51 -4.49
C ILE A 42 3.64 -5.49 -4.61
N ILE A 43 3.83 -4.43 -5.38
CA ILE A 43 2.82 -3.39 -5.58
C ILE A 43 1.57 -4.01 -6.20
N THR A 44 1.70 -4.73 -7.31
CA THR A 44 0.55 -5.29 -8.06
C THR A 44 -0.18 -6.41 -7.32
N ASN A 45 0.51 -7.23 -6.51
CA ASN A 45 -0.12 -8.37 -5.84
C ASN A 45 -0.54 -8.11 -4.40
N PHE A 46 0.08 -7.16 -3.71
CA PHE A 46 -0.18 -6.94 -2.27
C PHE A 46 -0.70 -5.54 -1.93
N LEU A 47 -0.39 -4.51 -2.73
CA LEU A 47 -0.75 -3.12 -2.40
C LEU A 47 -1.83 -2.53 -3.30
N VAL A 48 -1.87 -2.92 -4.58
CA VAL A 48 -2.90 -2.48 -5.51
C VAL A 48 -4.13 -3.36 -5.25
N PRO A 49 -5.24 -2.80 -4.74
CA PRO A 49 -6.50 -3.52 -4.71
C PRO A 49 -6.80 -3.97 -6.15
N PRO A 50 -7.41 -5.15 -6.37
CA PRO A 50 -7.90 -5.51 -7.71
C PRO A 50 -8.65 -4.30 -8.26
N PRO A 51 -8.51 -3.97 -9.56
CA PRO A 51 -9.17 -2.80 -10.13
C PRO A 51 -10.64 -2.91 -9.75
N GLN A 52 -11.01 -2.12 -8.74
CA GLN A 52 -12.39 -1.94 -8.39
C GLN A 52 -12.92 -1.31 -9.66
N ALA A 53 -13.93 -1.93 -10.26
CA ALA A 53 -14.69 -1.25 -11.30
C ALA A 53 -14.89 0.16 -10.76
N GLU A 54 -14.38 1.16 -11.49
CA GLU A 54 -14.58 2.55 -11.12
C GLU A 54 -16.10 2.67 -10.97
N VAL A 55 -16.58 2.64 -9.72
CA VAL A 55 -17.69 3.50 -9.37
C VAL A 55 -17.03 4.84 -9.53
N VAL A 56 -17.17 5.35 -10.75
CA VAL A 56 -16.90 6.72 -11.12
C VAL A 56 -17.35 7.50 -9.90
N LYS A 57 -16.39 8.09 -9.17
CA LYS A 57 -16.70 9.27 -8.39
C LYS A 57 -17.04 10.32 -9.43
N GLU A 58 -18.22 10.17 -10.00
CA GLU A 58 -19.02 11.30 -10.36
C GLU A 58 -19.09 12.02 -9.03
N GLU A 59 -18.51 13.22 -8.99
CA GLU A 59 -19.28 14.33 -8.43
C GLU A 59 -20.65 14.24 -9.11
N SER A 60 -21.49 13.35 -8.60
CA SER A 60 -22.89 13.29 -8.93
C SER A 60 -23.37 14.59 -8.34
N GLU A 61 -23.55 15.57 -9.23
CA GLU A 61 -24.78 16.35 -9.22
C GLU A 61 -25.83 15.53 -8.47
N GLU A 62 -26.33 16.09 -7.37
CA GLU A 62 -27.49 15.56 -6.67
C GLU A 62 -28.56 15.29 -7.73
N GLU A 63 -28.65 14.04 -8.18
CA GLU A 63 -29.82 13.58 -8.88
C GLU A 63 -30.94 13.77 -7.86
N PRO A 64 -32.01 14.52 -8.21
CA PRO A 64 -33.15 14.62 -7.32
C PRO A 64 -33.58 13.18 -7.04
N PRO A 65 -33.90 12.84 -5.78
CA PRO A 65 -34.31 11.48 -5.47
C PRO A 65 -35.42 11.11 -6.45
N GLU A 66 -35.24 10.03 -7.20
CA GLU A 66 -36.37 9.37 -7.86
C GLU A 66 -37.44 9.28 -6.77
N GLU A 67 -38.61 9.87 -7.03
CA GLU A 67 -39.76 9.75 -6.14
C GLU A 67 -40.09 8.25 -6.07
N GLU A 68 -39.46 7.57 -5.11
CA GLU A 68 -39.79 6.23 -4.69
C GLU A 68 -41.27 6.28 -4.35
N ARG A 69 -42.07 5.57 -5.14
CA ARG A 69 -43.48 5.32 -4.83
C ARG A 69 -43.54 4.95 -3.36
N PRO A 70 -44.43 5.54 -2.54
CA PRO A 70 -44.45 5.29 -1.11
C PRO A 70 -44.62 3.78 -0.90
N SER A 71 -43.52 3.12 -0.53
CA SER A 71 -43.57 1.78 0.00
C SER A 71 -44.11 1.90 1.42
N ASP A 72 -44.97 0.95 1.81
CA ASP A 72 -45.54 0.91 3.18
C ASP A 72 -44.47 0.77 4.27
N VAL A 73 -43.24 0.48 3.83
CA VAL A 73 -42.02 0.31 4.63
C VAL A 73 -40.89 1.13 4.00
N GLY A 74 -40.33 2.06 4.77
CA GLY A 74 -39.10 2.81 4.45
C GLY A 74 -37.90 2.26 5.21
N ILE A 75 -36.69 2.42 4.63
CA ILE A 75 -35.44 2.05 5.29
C ILE A 75 -34.57 3.30 5.43
N TYR A 76 -34.28 3.69 6.67
CA TYR A 76 -33.34 4.76 6.98
C TYR A 76 -31.94 4.19 7.25
N VAL A 77 -30.97 4.53 6.41
CA VAL A 77 -29.61 3.96 6.50
C VAL A 77 -28.63 4.95 7.11
N ILE A 78 -27.97 4.54 8.20
CA ILE A 78 -26.82 5.22 8.80
C ILE A 78 -25.56 4.48 8.37
N LYS A 79 -24.72 5.15 7.57
CA LYS A 79 -23.49 4.57 6.99
C LYS A 79 -22.27 4.84 7.88
N ASP A 80 -21.29 3.95 7.78
CA ASP A 80 -19.91 4.14 8.23
C ASP A 80 -19.74 4.46 9.73
N LEU A 81 -20.44 3.72 10.59
CA LEU A 81 -20.24 3.76 12.04
C LEU A 81 -18.98 3.00 12.44
N ILE A 82 -17.99 3.71 12.97
CA ILE A 82 -16.80 3.10 13.59
C ILE A 82 -17.10 2.82 15.06
N VAL A 83 -17.16 1.55 15.43
CA VAL A 83 -17.49 1.12 16.80
C VAL A 83 -16.34 0.36 17.45
N ASN A 84 -16.18 0.57 18.76
CA ASN A 84 -15.26 -0.18 19.60
C ASN A 84 -16.06 -1.17 20.46
N PRO A 85 -16.09 -2.47 20.14
CA PRO A 85 -16.86 -3.42 20.91
C PRO A 85 -16.29 -3.63 22.32
N ALA A 86 -17.15 -4.04 23.25
CA ALA A 86 -16.75 -4.28 24.64
C ALA A 86 -15.67 -5.38 24.74
N GLY A 87 -14.81 -5.27 25.76
CA GLY A 87 -13.77 -6.28 26.04
C GLY A 87 -12.50 -6.16 25.19
N THR A 88 -12.41 -5.20 24.26
CA THR A 88 -11.23 -5.05 23.37
C THR A 88 -10.18 -4.07 23.91
N ARG A 89 -10.48 -3.35 25.00
CA ARG A 89 -9.61 -2.28 25.54
C ARG A 89 -9.22 -1.22 24.49
N GLY A 90 -10.05 -1.01 23.47
CA GLY A 90 -9.78 -0.05 22.39
C GLY A 90 -8.76 -0.51 21.35
N THR A 91 -8.48 -1.82 21.28
CA THR A 91 -7.51 -2.38 20.32
C THR A 91 -8.17 -2.95 19.06
N ARG A 92 -9.50 -2.96 18.98
CA ARG A 92 -10.26 -3.43 17.82
C ARG A 92 -11.39 -2.47 17.53
N PHE A 93 -11.60 -2.17 16.25
CA PHE A 93 -12.65 -1.29 15.76
C PHE A 93 -13.34 -1.95 14.58
N PHE A 94 -14.66 -1.87 14.51
CA PHE A 94 -15.47 -2.38 13.40
C PHE A 94 -16.08 -1.20 12.64
N LEU A 95 -16.14 -1.32 11.31
CA LEU A 95 -16.92 -0.44 10.45
C LEU A 95 -18.29 -1.11 10.22
N VAL A 96 -19.36 -0.44 10.60
CA VAL A 96 -20.73 -0.98 10.58
C VAL A 96 -21.66 0.03 9.91
N SER A 97 -22.63 -0.47 9.13
CA SER A 97 -23.74 0.34 8.63
C SER A 97 -25.05 -0.21 9.21
N LEU A 98 -25.96 0.68 9.59
CA LEU A 98 -27.24 0.35 10.22
C LEU A 98 -28.39 0.75 9.31
N GLY A 99 -29.26 -0.21 8.96
CA GLY A 99 -30.55 0.06 8.33
C GLY A 99 -31.67 0.00 9.37
N LEU A 100 -32.45 1.07 9.48
CA LEU A 100 -33.63 1.16 10.33
C LEU A 100 -34.87 1.08 9.45
N GLU A 101 -35.59 -0.02 9.55
CA GLU A 101 -36.88 -0.19 8.91
C GLU A 101 -37.95 0.58 9.70
N TYR A 102 -38.78 1.38 9.01
CA TYR A 102 -39.90 2.09 9.60
C TYR A 102 -41.12 2.09 8.69
N SER A 103 -42.32 2.05 9.28
CA SER A 103 -43.56 2.26 8.54
C SER A 103 -44.01 3.72 8.73
N PRO A 104 -44.23 4.49 7.66
CA PRO A 104 -44.71 5.86 7.78
C PRO A 104 -46.12 5.90 8.39
N PRO A 105 -46.44 6.87 9.26
CA PRO A 105 -47.80 7.05 9.75
C PRO A 105 -48.71 7.40 8.58
N GLY A 106 -49.61 6.49 8.22
CA GLY A 106 -50.49 6.59 7.05
C GLY A 106 -50.46 5.38 6.10
N ALA A 107 -49.60 4.39 6.35
CA ALA A 107 -49.59 3.08 5.68
C ALA A 107 -50.55 2.07 6.36
N GLU A 108 -51.78 2.50 6.67
CA GLU A 108 -52.87 1.60 7.07
C GLU A 108 -53.72 1.31 5.82
N ASP A 109 -54.03 0.02 5.59
CA ASP A 109 -54.93 -0.49 4.53
C ASP A 109 -56.34 0.16 4.57
#